data_AF-A0A519HUE9-F1
#
_entry.id   AF-A0A519HUE9-F1
#
_cell.length_a   1.000
_cell.length_b   1.000
_cell.length_c   1.000
_cell.angle_alpha   90.00
_cell.angle_beta   90.00
_cell.angle_gamma   90.00
#
_symmetry.space_group_name_H-M   'P 1'
#
loop_
_entity.id
_entity.type
_entity.pdbx_description
1 polymer ?
#
loop_
_entity_poly.entity_id
_entity_poly.type
_entity_poly.pdbx_seq_one_letter_code
_entity_poly.pdbx_strand_id
1 'polypeptide(L)'
;MKGGHPERFGVGVLLFDYLTSSLIYRSWTHLFPLQVAQDVLMLVVFILLAVRGVRWWPAVTVGALALIVTVHLLTVMAPIGRDAVLSARMGLWFLVYATLLAGVMERWLAGERPVSEARRWREGV
;
A
#
# COMPACT_ATOMS: atom_id res chain seq x y z
N MET A 1 -16.54 2.83 14.26
CA MET A 1 -15.55 3.40 13.32
C MET A 1 -16.11 3.33 11.90
N LYS A 2 -16.23 4.47 11.21
CA LYS A 2 -16.58 4.55 9.78
C LYS A 2 -15.33 4.19 8.97
N GLY A 3 -15.40 3.15 8.16
CA GLY A 3 -14.27 2.62 7.39
C GLY A 3 -14.52 1.14 7.11
N GLY A 4 -14.56 0.76 5.83
CA GLY A 4 -14.82 -0.62 5.46
C GLY A 4 -13.65 -1.54 5.74
N HIS A 5 -13.93 -2.83 5.64
CA HIS A 5 -12.94 -3.89 5.80
C HIS A 5 -11.71 -3.73 4.88
N PRO A 6 -11.83 -3.37 3.58
CA PRO A 6 -10.67 -3.31 2.70
C PRO A 6 -9.74 -2.12 3.00
N GLU A 7 -10.27 -0.98 3.44
CA GLU A 7 -9.44 0.18 3.78
C GLU A 7 -8.68 -0.06 5.08
N ARG A 8 -9.32 -0.65 6.09
CA ARG A 8 -8.63 -1.02 7.34
C ARG A 8 -7.55 -2.07 7.12
N PHE A 9 -7.84 -3.05 6.26
CA PHE A 9 -6.86 -4.04 5.85
C PHE A 9 -5.67 -3.38 5.13
N GLY A 10 -5.94 -2.52 4.15
CA GLY A 10 -4.92 -1.76 3.43
C GLY A 10 -4.04 -0.91 4.37
N VAL A 11 -4.65 -0.16 5.29
CA VAL A 11 -3.92 0.60 6.33
C VAL A 11 -3.06 -0.33 7.18
N GLY A 12 -3.62 -1.46 7.66
CA GLY A 12 -2.89 -2.41 8.48
C GLY A 12 -1.66 -3.00 7.77
N VAL A 13 -1.82 -3.36 6.50
CA VAL A 13 -0.74 -3.86 5.64
C VAL A 13 0.36 -2.80 5.45
N LEU A 14 -0.01 -1.54 5.18
CA LEU A 14 0.95 -0.45 5.02
C LEU A 14 1.65 -0.07 6.33
N LEU A 15 0.96 -0.15 7.46
CA LEU A 15 1.58 0.06 8.78
C LEU A 15 2.57 -1.04 9.12
N PHE A 16 2.22 -2.29 8.81
CA PHE A 16 3.13 -3.41 8.96
C PHE A 16 4.39 -3.21 8.10
N ASP A 17 4.21 -2.87 6.83
CA ASP A 17 5.29 -2.54 5.91
C ASP A 17 6.20 -1.43 6.44
N TYR A 18 5.61 -0.33 6.93
CA TYR A 18 6.37 0.78 7.50
C TYR A 18 7.24 0.35 8.69
N LEU A 19 6.67 -0.45 9.60
CA LEU A 19 7.38 -0.96 10.77
C LEU A 19 8.54 -1.87 10.36
N THR A 20 8.31 -2.84 9.47
CA THR A 20 9.38 -3.76 9.03
C THR A 20 10.44 -3.02 8.21
N SER A 21 10.03 -2.10 7.34
CA SER A 21 10.94 -1.23 6.57
C SER A 21 11.83 -0.38 7.47
N SER A 22 11.29 0.16 8.57
CA SER A 22 12.07 0.97 9.52
C SER A 22 13.20 0.18 10.19
N LEU A 23 13.00 -1.11 10.43
CA LEU A 23 14.01 -2.02 10.98
C LEU A 23 15.06 -2.39 9.93
N ILE A 24 14.63 -2.58 8.68
CA ILE A 24 15.48 -2.98 7.55
C ILE A 24 16.40 -1.84 7.08
N TYR A 25 15.89 -0.60 7.04
CA TYR A 25 16.59 0.57 6.49
C TYR A 25 17.91 0.87 7.22
N ARG A 26 18.00 0.53 8.50
CA ARG A 26 19.22 0.70 9.31
C ARG A 26 20.40 -0.16 8.82
N SER A 27 20.13 -1.19 8.01
CA SER A 27 21.10 -2.18 7.54
C SER A 27 21.05 -2.37 6.01
N TRP A 28 20.90 -1.26 5.28
CA TRP A 28 20.65 -1.18 3.82
C TRP A 28 21.51 -2.14 2.97
N THR A 29 22.80 -2.29 3.27
CA THR A 29 23.72 -3.12 2.47
C THR A 29 23.49 -4.62 2.61
N HIS A 30 23.04 -5.10 3.78
CA HIS A 30 22.88 -6.53 4.05
C HIS A 30 21.45 -7.03 3.83
N LEU A 31 20.47 -6.13 3.88
CA LEU A 31 19.05 -6.48 3.83
C LEU A 31 18.34 -6.01 2.54
N PHE A 32 19.08 -5.55 1.53
CA PHE A 32 18.50 -5.15 0.25
C PHE A 32 17.60 -6.22 -0.39
N PRO A 33 17.98 -7.52 -0.47
CA PRO A 33 17.10 -8.55 -1.01
C PRO A 33 15.81 -8.74 -0.22
N LEU A 34 15.89 -8.58 1.11
CA LEU A 34 14.72 -8.65 1.99
C LEU A 34 13.77 -7.48 1.74
N GLN A 35 14.31 -6.28 1.49
CA GLN A 35 13.50 -5.12 1.13
C GLN A 35 12.77 -5.33 -0.21
N VAL A 36 13.46 -5.86 -1.22
CA VAL A 36 12.83 -6.20 -2.52
C VAL A 36 11.71 -7.22 -2.31
N ALA A 37 11.96 -8.28 -1.53
CA ALA A 37 10.97 -9.32 -1.26
C ALA A 37 9.72 -8.75 -0.55
N GLN A 38 9.91 -7.80 0.38
CA GLN A 38 8.82 -7.11 1.05
C GLN A 38 7.98 -6.27 0.06
N ASP A 39 8.62 -5.47 -0.79
CA ASP A 39 7.91 -4.63 -1.78
C ASP A 39 7.15 -5.51 -2.81
N VAL A 40 7.71 -6.66 -3.20
CA VAL A 40 7.02 -7.67 -4.04
C VAL A 40 5.83 -8.30 -3.31
N LEU A 41 5.99 -8.66 -2.03
CA LEU A 41 4.88 -9.18 -1.22
C LEU A 41 3.74 -8.16 -1.13
N MET A 42 4.05 -6.88 -0.91
CA MET A 42 3.07 -5.80 -0.91
C MET A 42 2.35 -5.70 -2.25
N LEU A 43 3.08 -5.74 -3.36
CA LEU A 43 2.50 -5.74 -4.71
C LEU A 43 1.48 -6.89 -4.87
N VAL A 44 1.83 -8.11 -4.48
CA VAL A 44 0.92 -9.28 -4.54
C VAL A 44 -0.33 -9.06 -3.69
N VAL A 45 -0.17 -8.58 -2.45
CA VAL A 45 -1.30 -8.32 -1.55
C VAL A 45 -2.26 -7.30 -2.15
N PHE A 46 -1.74 -6.21 -2.72
CA PHE A 46 -2.57 -5.19 -3.36
C PHE A 46 -3.18 -5.63 -4.68
N ILE A 47 -2.52 -6.51 -5.46
CA ILE A 47 -3.13 -7.16 -6.63
C ILE A 47 -4.34 -7.97 -6.20
N LEU A 48 -4.20 -8.80 -5.16
CA LEU A 48 -5.31 -9.59 -4.64
C LEU A 48 -6.46 -8.71 -4.12
N LEU A 49 -6.13 -7.58 -3.48
CA LEU A 49 -7.12 -6.61 -3.01
C LEU A 49 -7.83 -5.92 -4.19
N ALA A 50 -7.11 -5.57 -5.24
CA ALA A 50 -7.65 -4.93 -6.44
C ALA A 50 -8.58 -5.86 -7.22
N VAL A 51 -8.24 -7.14 -7.34
CA VAL A 51 -9.07 -8.13 -8.05
C VAL A 51 -10.33 -8.49 -7.26
N ARG A 52 -10.26 -8.53 -5.93
CA ARG A 52 -11.41 -8.89 -5.07
C ARG A 52 -12.33 -7.72 -4.73
N GLY A 53 -11.87 -6.49 -4.87
CA GLY A 53 -12.58 -5.28 -4.47
C GLY A 53 -13.16 -4.50 -5.65
N VAL A 54 -14.31 -3.85 -5.43
CA VAL A 54 -14.93 -2.92 -6.40
C VAL A 54 -14.41 -1.48 -6.19
N ARG A 55 -13.16 -1.33 -5.76
CA ARG A 55 -12.56 -0.03 -5.42
C ARG A 55 -11.42 0.28 -6.37
N TRP A 56 -11.29 1.53 -6.79
CA TRP A 56 -10.27 1.98 -7.73
C TRP A 56 -8.89 2.15 -7.07
N TRP A 57 -8.85 2.57 -5.81
CA TRP A 57 -7.61 2.94 -5.13
C TRP A 57 -6.58 1.79 -5.03
N PRO A 58 -6.96 0.50 -4.79
CA PRO A 58 -5.99 -0.59 -4.77
C PRO A 58 -5.31 -0.78 -6.13
N ALA A 59 -6.02 -0.55 -7.25
CA ALA A 59 -5.42 -0.67 -8.58
C ALA A 59 -4.34 0.41 -8.83
N VAL A 60 -4.56 1.63 -8.35
CA VAL A 60 -3.53 2.68 -8.43
C VAL A 60 -2.34 2.37 -7.52
N THR A 61 -2.59 1.84 -6.32
CA THR A 61 -1.53 1.35 -5.41
C THR A 61 -0.71 0.23 -6.05
N VAL A 62 -1.33 -0.71 -6.78
CA VAL A 62 -0.63 -1.74 -7.55
C VAL A 62 0.30 -1.11 -8.59
N GLY A 63 -0.16 -0.10 -9.34
CA GLY A 63 0.67 0.61 -10.31
C GLY A 63 1.90 1.25 -9.67
N ALA A 64 1.73 1.93 -8.54
CA ALA A 64 2.84 2.55 -7.81
C ALA A 64 3.83 1.50 -7.26
N LEU A 65 3.34 0.39 -6.70
CA LEU A 65 4.17 -0.71 -6.19
C LEU A 65 4.91 -1.43 -7.33
N ALA A 66 4.28 -1.60 -8.50
CA ALA A 66 4.94 -2.17 -9.67
C ALA A 66 6.12 -1.29 -10.12
N LEU A 67 5.93 0.04 -10.15
CA LEU A 67 7.01 0.98 -10.43
C LEU A 67 8.13 0.92 -9.38
N ILE A 68 7.80 0.75 -8.09
CA ILE A 68 8.80 0.55 -7.03
C ILE A 68 9.61 -0.72 -7.30
N VAL A 69 8.98 -1.83 -7.66
CA VAL A 69 9.67 -3.07 -8.02
C VAL A 69 10.54 -2.87 -9.27
N THR A 70 10.06 -2.15 -10.29
CA THR A 70 10.87 -1.78 -11.45
C THR A 70 12.10 -0.95 -11.07
N VAL A 71 11.98 -0.02 -10.13
CA VAL A 71 13.15 0.73 -9.62
C VAL A 71 14.19 -0.23 -9.03
N HIS A 72 13.80 -1.24 -8.26
CA HIS A 72 14.74 -2.25 -7.76
C HIS A 72 15.44 -3.01 -8.89
N LEU A 73 14.69 -3.43 -9.92
CA LEU A 73 15.29 -4.08 -11.10
C LEU A 73 16.32 -3.17 -11.77
N LEU A 74 15.98 -1.90 -11.95
CA LEU A 74 16.90 -0.91 -12.55
C LEU A 74 18.17 -0.70 -11.72
N THR A 75 18.09 -0.74 -10.39
CA THR A 75 19.29 -0.66 -9.53
C THR A 75 20.23 -1.85 -9.66
N VAL A 76 19.72 -3.01 -10.06
CA VAL A 76 20.52 -4.21 -10.32
C VAL A 76 21.12 -4.16 -11.72
N MET A 77 20.37 -3.62 -12.70
CA MET A 77 20.78 -3.59 -14.11
C MET A 77 21.74 -2.44 -14.43
N ALA A 78 21.70 -1.33 -13.70
CA ALA A 78 22.50 -0.15 -13.98
C ALA A 78 23.01 0.51 -12.68
N PRO A 79 24.19 1.15 -12.71
CA PRO A 79 24.73 1.90 -11.59
C PRO A 79 23.97 3.23 -11.44
N ILE A 80 22.77 3.17 -10.88
CA ILE A 80 21.95 4.35 -10.56
C ILE A 80 22.39 4.89 -9.20
N GLY A 81 22.58 6.21 -9.11
CA GLY A 81 22.92 6.87 -7.85
C GLY A 81 21.87 6.61 -6.77
N ARG A 82 22.33 6.33 -5.55
CA ARG A 82 21.46 6.01 -4.40
C ARG A 82 20.38 7.05 -4.16
N ASP A 83 20.71 8.34 -4.29
CA ASP A 83 19.76 9.43 -4.04
C ASP A 83 18.63 9.46 -5.07
N ALA A 84 18.92 9.13 -6.33
CA ALA A 84 17.91 9.02 -7.39
C ALA A 84 16.93 7.87 -7.09
N VAL A 85 17.45 6.73 -6.65
CA VAL A 85 16.64 5.55 -6.25
C VAL A 85 15.74 5.89 -5.06
N LEU A 86 16.32 6.52 -4.03
CA LEU A 86 15.59 6.92 -2.83
C LEU A 86 14.51 7.95 -3.16
N SER A 87 14.83 8.98 -3.96
CA SER A 87 13.88 10.00 -4.38
C SER A 87 12.71 9.42 -5.17
N ALA A 88 12.98 8.54 -6.14
CA ALA A 88 11.93 7.90 -6.94
C ALA A 88 11.02 7.04 -6.05
N ARG A 89 11.59 6.24 -5.14
CA ARG A 89 10.82 5.41 -4.22
C ARG A 89 10.00 6.23 -3.22
N MET A 90 10.55 7.31 -2.68
CA MET A 90 9.80 8.20 -1.76
C MET A 90 8.58 8.82 -2.45
N GLY A 91 8.73 9.30 -3.68
CA GLY A 91 7.60 9.83 -4.45
C GLY A 91 6.50 8.79 -4.70
N LEU A 92 6.89 7.56 -5.05
CA LEU A 92 5.95 6.46 -5.28
C LEU A 92 5.26 6.00 -3.98
N TRP A 93 5.99 5.93 -2.86
CA TRP A 93 5.39 5.62 -1.56
C TRP A 93 4.43 6.72 -1.10
N PHE A 94 4.78 7.99 -1.31
CA PHE A 94 3.86 9.10 -1.06
C PHE A 94 2.57 8.97 -1.87
N LEU A 95 2.67 8.58 -3.15
CA LEU A 95 1.52 8.29 -3.98
C LEU A 95 0.66 7.15 -3.41
N VAL A 96 1.27 6.06 -2.93
CA VAL A 96 0.56 4.94 -2.28
C VAL A 96 -0.24 5.41 -1.05
N TYR A 97 0.35 6.24 -0.20
CA TYR A 97 -0.34 6.77 0.98
C TYR A 97 -1.46 7.74 0.58
N ALA A 98 -1.19 8.63 -0.39
CA ALA A 98 -2.16 9.61 -0.87
C ALA A 98 -3.37 8.95 -1.54
N THR A 99 -3.19 7.88 -2.32
CA THR A 99 -4.30 7.17 -2.98
C THR A 99 -5.19 6.45 -1.97
N LEU A 100 -4.60 5.84 -0.94
CA LEU A 100 -5.38 5.23 0.15
C LEU A 100 -6.19 6.30 0.89
N LEU A 101 -5.57 7.44 1.23
CA LEU A 101 -6.28 8.57 1.85
C LEU A 101 -7.41 9.08 0.97
N ALA A 102 -7.18 9.24 -0.33
CA ALA A 102 -8.21 9.66 -1.29
C ALA A 102 -9.38 8.65 -1.34
N GLY A 103 -9.10 7.34 -1.37
CA GLY A 103 -10.13 6.31 -1.33
C GLY A 103 -10.93 6.29 -0.03
N VAL A 104 -10.31 6.61 1.10
CA VAL A 104 -11.01 6.77 2.39
C VAL A 104 -11.87 8.04 2.40
N MET A 105 -11.34 9.15 1.88
CA MET A 105 -12.06 10.44 1.80
C MET A 105 -13.27 10.36 0.89
N GLU A 106 -13.17 9.72 -0.27
CA GLU A 106 -14.29 9.50 -1.20
C GLU A 106 -15.48 8.85 -0.48
N ARG A 107 -15.24 7.80 0.31
CA ARG A 107 -16.31 7.12 1.05
C ARG A 107 -16.90 7.96 2.16
N TRP A 108 -16.07 8.76 2.82
CA TRP A 108 -16.52 9.65 3.86
C TRP A 108 -17.43 10.75 3.28
N LEU A 109 -17.03 11.32 2.13
CA LEU A 109 -17.82 12.29 1.38
C LEU A 109 -19.11 11.69 0.79
N ALA A 110 -19.07 10.45 0.32
CA ALA A 110 -20.23 9.72 -0.18
C ALA A 110 -21.24 9.33 0.92
N GLY A 111 -20.92 9.56 2.20
CA GLY A 111 -21.83 9.31 3.31
C GLY A 111 -22.14 7.83 3.54
N GLU A 112 -21.29 6.91 3.06
CA GLU A 112 -21.53 5.48 3.20
C GLU A 112 -21.68 5.09 4.69
N ARG A 113 -22.74 4.32 5.00
CA ARG A 113 -23.02 3.89 6.39
C ARG A 113 -21.90 2.97 6.91
N PRO A 114 -21.48 3.13 8.17
CA PRO A 114 -20.52 2.23 8.78
C PRO A 114 -21.07 0.81 8.83
N VAL A 115 -20.21 -0.18 8.52
CA VAL A 115 -20.56 -1.61 8.54
C VAL A 115 -21.13 -2.07 9.90
N SER A 116 -20.71 -1.43 11.00
CA SER A 116 -21.24 -1.70 12.35
C SER A 116 -22.74 -1.40 12.48
N GLU A 117 -23.25 -0.41 11.76
CA GLU A 117 -24.69 -0.10 11.77
C GLU A 117 -25.47 -1.05 10.87
N ALA A 118 -24.91 -1.44 9.72
CA ALA A 118 -25.55 -2.39 8.81
C ALA A 118 -25.72 -3.79 9.43
N ARG A 119 -24.78 -4.23 10.27
CA ARG A 119 -24.86 -5.52 10.98
C ARG A 119 -25.91 -5.48 12.09
N ARG A 120 -25.95 -4.40 12.87
CA ARG A 120 -26.92 -4.21 13.96
C ARG A 120 -28.37 -4.16 13.45
N TRP A 121 -28.58 -3.69 12.22
CA TRP A 121 -29.88 -3.72 11.55
C TRP A 121 -30.32 -5.12 11.10
N ARG A 122 -29.37 -6.03 10.79
CA ARG A 122 -29.69 -7.41 10.41
C ARG A 122 -29.91 -8.36 11.58
N GLU A 123 -29.28 -8.07 12.72
CA GLU A 123 -29.41 -8.88 13.95
C GLU A 123 -30.60 -8.42 14.82
N GLY A 124 -31.23 -7.29 14.49
CA GLY A 124 -32.40 -6.74 15.17
C GLY A 124 -33.74 -6.95 14.45
N VAL A 125 -33.78 -7.80 13.42
CA VAL A 125 -35.00 -8.28 12.74
C VAL A 125 -35.13 -9.77 12.99
#